data_AF-A0A2V8AH85-F1
#
_entry.id   AF-A0A2V8AH85-F1
#
_cell.length_a   1.000
_cell.length_b   1.000
_cell.length_c   1.000
_cell.angle_alpha   90.00
_cell.angle_beta   90.00
_cell.angle_gamma   90.00
#
_symmetry.space_group_name_H-M   'P 1'
#
loop_
_entity.id
_entity.type
_entity.pdbx_description
1 polymer ?
#
loop_
_entity_poly.entity_id
_entity_poly.type
_entity_poly.pdbx_seq_one_letter_code
_entity_poly.pdbx_strand_id
1 'polypeptide(L)'
;MADDREASWRWIRERVSEFATTAGVVVDADLKRLAEGGEILHVVGHRQRVTEEISDGLLTDLHNDADAQKQMDDRLRAMIAKIPKVGDRVIVERFNGLFDVEKVTEPGEVVKARTDLKTLDQAREIARGHVESGGRVWFLRHGAIELQPDRWIAKKFKGETPGPRLVTLPAHVKCQHAYEDDEVYFFNTLLPLATGSVSAQEAMKDLGASFKHPEQKALGGVILNEFGKVITSDGKMLKSYLPARVNRILWKVVRGLFFIEYNGRVLPEDTPKMIEIIGPEEAPTKLPPAFALVRDTPSRGRYPGAFDYKYQLYEDPKNPTFKLHYWALLLWDRIIAIVAFHDPDCDCEKCKPTRAAAGEGPAPGTAS
;
A
#
# COMPACT_ATOMS: atom_id res chain seq x y z
N MET A 1 24.71 -13.81 -25.07
CA MET A 1 23.48 -13.11 -25.50
C MET A 1 22.35 -14.06 -25.90
N ALA A 2 22.51 -14.93 -26.92
CA ALA A 2 21.45 -15.89 -27.27
C ALA A 2 21.22 -16.97 -26.18
N ASP A 3 22.31 -17.53 -25.64
CA ASP A 3 22.25 -18.56 -24.60
C ASP A 3 21.68 -18.04 -23.26
N ASP A 4 22.03 -16.81 -22.88
CA ASP A 4 21.50 -16.17 -21.66
C ASP A 4 19.98 -15.95 -21.73
N ARG A 5 19.46 -15.71 -22.94
CA ARG A 5 18.04 -15.49 -23.18
C ARG A 5 17.26 -16.80 -23.06
N GLU A 6 17.78 -17.91 -23.58
CA GLU A 6 17.12 -19.22 -23.44
C GLU A 6 17.17 -19.72 -22.00
N ALA A 7 18.28 -19.51 -21.28
CA ALA A 7 18.36 -19.81 -19.85
C ALA A 7 17.33 -18.98 -19.03
N SER A 8 17.18 -17.70 -19.37
CA SER A 8 16.16 -16.84 -18.78
C SER A 8 14.74 -17.34 -19.09
N TRP A 9 14.47 -17.75 -20.34
CA TRP A 9 13.17 -18.32 -20.74
C TRP A 9 12.86 -19.63 -20.04
N ARG A 10 13.86 -20.48 -19.82
CA ARG A 10 13.70 -21.73 -19.10
C ARG A 10 13.35 -21.45 -17.63
N TRP A 11 14.15 -20.62 -16.97
CA TRP A 11 13.92 -20.24 -15.57
C TRP A 11 12.54 -19.61 -15.37
N ILE A 12 12.14 -18.68 -16.26
CA ILE A 12 10.82 -18.04 -16.24
C ILE A 12 9.73 -19.11 -16.37
N ARG A 13 9.79 -19.98 -17.39
CA ARG A 13 8.77 -21.01 -17.60
C ARG A 13 8.64 -21.96 -16.42
N GLU A 14 9.75 -22.40 -15.85
CA GLU A 14 9.80 -23.34 -14.71
C GLU A 14 9.21 -22.74 -13.45
N ARG A 15 9.57 -21.50 -13.07
CA ARG A 15 8.99 -20.85 -11.88
C ARG A 15 7.58 -20.33 -12.11
N VAL A 16 7.24 -20.01 -13.35
CA VAL A 16 5.86 -19.68 -13.70
C VAL A 16 4.92 -20.90 -13.67
N SER A 17 5.42 -22.13 -13.81
CA SER A 17 4.63 -23.32 -13.44
C SER A 17 4.31 -23.40 -11.96
N GLU A 18 5.22 -22.98 -11.10
CA GLU A 18 5.02 -23.03 -9.66
C GLU A 18 4.08 -21.92 -9.15
N PHE A 19 3.94 -20.82 -9.91
CA PHE A 19 2.94 -19.78 -9.63
C PHE A 19 1.50 -20.29 -9.74
N ALA A 20 1.25 -21.28 -10.61
CA ALA A 20 -0.10 -21.83 -10.81
C ALA A 20 -0.47 -22.91 -9.78
N THR A 21 0.51 -23.50 -9.09
CA THR A 21 0.29 -24.54 -8.06
C THR A 21 0.29 -24.03 -6.63
N THR A 22 0.47 -22.72 -6.43
CA THR A 22 0.28 -22.05 -5.14
C THR A 22 -0.85 -21.02 -5.18
N ALA A 23 -1.87 -21.27 -6.02
CA ALA A 23 -3.19 -20.67 -5.87
C ALA A 23 -4.03 -21.58 -4.96
N GLY A 24 -3.59 -21.72 -3.72
CA GLY A 24 -4.36 -22.35 -2.66
C GLY A 24 -5.42 -21.37 -2.19
N VAL A 25 -6.68 -21.75 -2.39
CA VAL A 25 -7.86 -21.17 -1.75
C VAL A 25 -7.58 -20.95 -0.26
N VAL A 26 -7.57 -19.70 0.20
CA VAL A 26 -7.82 -19.38 1.61
C VAL A 26 -9.23 -18.80 1.67
N VAL A 27 -10.21 -19.71 1.69
CA VAL A 27 -11.51 -19.40 2.27
C VAL A 27 -11.36 -19.68 3.75
N ASP A 28 -11.32 -18.57 4.49
CA ASP A 28 -11.99 -18.37 5.77
C ASP A 28 -12.17 -19.60 6.67
N ALA A 29 -11.24 -19.74 7.61
CA ALA A 29 -11.44 -20.51 8.84
C ALA A 29 -10.50 -19.98 9.94
N ASP A 30 -10.60 -18.68 10.27
CA ASP A 30 -10.09 -18.15 11.55
C ASP A 30 -10.76 -16.84 12.02
N LEU A 31 -11.87 -16.43 11.39
CA LEU A 31 -12.73 -15.33 11.82
C LEU A 31 -13.59 -15.64 13.08
N LYS A 32 -13.15 -16.56 13.95
CA LYS A 32 -13.92 -16.94 15.16
C LYS A 32 -13.14 -16.92 16.48
N ARG A 33 -11.94 -16.31 16.53
CA ARG A 33 -11.16 -16.29 17.79
C ARG A 33 -10.37 -15.03 18.16
N LEU A 34 -10.54 -13.89 17.49
CA LEU A 34 -9.92 -12.62 17.91
C LEU A 34 -10.89 -11.44 17.79
N ALA A 35 -12.08 -11.61 18.37
CA ALA A 35 -12.96 -10.51 18.75
C ALA A 35 -12.74 -10.21 20.24
N GLU A 36 -11.66 -9.49 20.57
CA GLU A 36 -11.47 -8.90 21.90
C GLU A 36 -10.85 -7.49 21.75
N GLY A 37 -11.68 -6.46 21.89
CA GLY A 37 -11.28 -5.16 22.47
C GLY A 37 -11.00 -3.94 21.57
N GLY A 38 -12.07 -3.22 21.18
CA GLY A 38 -12.07 -1.74 21.08
C GLY A 38 -12.05 -1.09 19.68
N GLU A 39 -13.05 -0.23 19.39
CA GLU A 39 -13.26 0.42 18.09
C GLU A 39 -12.97 1.93 18.03
N ILE A 40 -12.69 2.40 16.81
CA ILE A 40 -12.51 3.78 16.35
C ILE A 40 -13.59 4.12 15.32
N LEU A 41 -14.26 5.27 15.44
CA LEU A 41 -15.36 5.67 14.56
C LEU A 41 -14.91 6.63 13.44
N HIS A 42 -15.04 6.18 12.20
CA HIS A 42 -14.91 6.97 10.98
C HIS A 42 -16.26 6.97 10.24
N VAL A 43 -16.88 8.15 10.05
CA VAL A 43 -18.13 8.28 9.28
C VAL A 43 -17.79 8.43 7.79
N VAL A 44 -18.09 7.38 7.01
CA VAL A 44 -18.07 7.40 5.54
C VAL A 44 -19.50 7.09 5.07
N GLY A 45 -20.04 7.92 4.18
CA GLY A 45 -21.41 7.82 3.67
C GLY A 45 -21.74 6.44 3.07
N HIS A 46 -22.73 5.81 3.72
CA HIS A 46 -23.62 4.69 3.43
C HIS A 46 -23.26 3.63 2.38
N ARG A 47 -23.39 2.32 2.69
CA ARG A 47 -24.62 1.66 3.15
C ARG A 47 -24.34 0.50 4.13
N GLN A 48 -25.18 0.41 5.17
CA GLN A 48 -25.41 -0.71 6.11
C GLN A 48 -24.21 -1.28 6.90
N ARG A 49 -24.05 -0.78 8.15
CA ARG A 49 -23.66 -1.60 9.33
C ARG A 49 -23.76 -0.90 10.70
N VAL A 50 -24.28 0.32 10.79
CA VAL A 50 -24.30 1.09 12.06
C VAL A 50 -25.30 0.52 13.10
N THR A 51 -26.24 -0.34 12.71
CA THR A 51 -27.23 -0.94 13.63
C THR A 51 -26.85 -2.32 14.17
N GLU A 52 -25.82 -2.99 13.65
CA GLU A 52 -25.42 -4.34 14.09
C GLU A 52 -24.27 -4.34 15.11
N GLU A 53 -23.46 -3.28 15.19
CA GLU A 53 -22.39 -3.14 16.20
C GLU A 53 -22.90 -2.81 17.62
N ILE A 54 -24.20 -2.56 17.78
CA ILE A 54 -24.75 -2.01 19.03
C ILE A 54 -25.20 -3.09 20.04
N SER A 55 -25.42 -4.36 19.65
CA SER A 55 -26.05 -5.32 20.58
C SER A 55 -25.14 -6.32 21.29
N ASP A 56 -23.99 -6.72 20.75
CA ASP A 56 -23.38 -8.00 21.17
C ASP A 56 -22.03 -7.90 21.92
N GLY A 57 -21.45 -6.70 22.08
CA GLY A 57 -20.09 -6.54 22.63
C GLY A 57 -19.97 -6.08 24.10
N LEU A 58 -21.07 -5.77 24.79
CA LEU A 58 -21.02 -5.04 26.08
C LEU A 58 -21.88 -5.63 27.20
N LEU A 59 -22.29 -6.90 27.10
CA LEU A 59 -23.34 -7.46 27.96
C LEU A 59 -22.88 -8.41 29.07
N THR A 60 -21.58 -8.56 29.33
CA THR A 60 -21.14 -9.48 30.42
C THR A 60 -20.29 -8.91 31.55
N ASP A 61 -19.58 -7.78 31.39
CA ASP A 61 -18.73 -7.26 32.50
C ASP A 61 -18.97 -5.79 32.91
N LEU A 62 -19.94 -5.09 32.32
CA LEU A 62 -20.19 -3.66 32.59
C LEU A 62 -21.47 -3.36 33.37
N HIS A 63 -22.15 -4.38 33.91
CA HIS A 63 -23.45 -4.18 34.55
C HIS A 63 -23.41 -3.41 35.89
N ASN A 64 -22.24 -3.01 36.41
CA ASN A 64 -22.14 -2.35 37.72
C ASN A 64 -21.22 -1.12 37.80
N ASP A 65 -20.66 -0.61 36.70
CA ASP A 65 -19.78 0.57 36.74
C ASP A 65 -20.45 1.81 36.12
N ALA A 66 -21.05 2.64 36.97
CA ALA A 66 -21.72 3.88 36.58
C ALA A 66 -20.76 4.91 35.95
N ASP A 67 -19.46 4.86 36.28
CA ASP A 67 -18.46 5.77 35.74
C ASP A 67 -18.04 5.35 34.33
N ALA A 68 -17.95 4.05 34.07
CA ALA A 68 -17.70 3.52 32.73
C ALA A 68 -18.87 3.83 31.77
N GLN A 69 -20.12 3.71 32.25
CA GLN A 69 -21.30 4.08 31.48
C GLN A 69 -21.31 5.57 31.13
N LYS A 70 -21.00 6.43 32.11
CA LYS A 70 -20.92 7.88 31.90
C LYS A 70 -19.81 8.28 30.93
N GLN A 71 -18.63 7.65 31.02
CA GLN A 71 -17.53 7.89 30.06
C GLN A 71 -17.90 7.46 28.64
N MET A 72 -18.64 6.36 28.51
CA MET A 72 -19.16 5.91 27.21
C MET A 72 -20.18 6.89 26.66
N ASP A 73 -21.12 7.37 27.48
CA ASP A 73 -22.13 8.36 27.10
C ASP A 73 -21.51 9.70 26.69
N ASP A 74 -20.50 10.17 27.43
CA ASP A 74 -19.79 11.41 27.11
C ASP A 74 -18.97 11.27 25.82
N ARG A 75 -18.34 10.11 25.59
CA ARG A 75 -17.66 9.80 24.31
C ARG A 75 -18.63 9.74 23.15
N LEU A 76 -19.77 9.08 23.33
CA LEU A 76 -20.83 8.97 22.33
C LEU A 76 -21.37 10.36 21.98
N ARG A 77 -21.64 11.22 22.97
CA ARG A 77 -22.05 12.62 22.76
C ARG A 77 -20.99 13.43 22.01
N ALA A 78 -19.72 13.29 22.37
CA ALA A 78 -18.62 13.98 21.70
C ALA A 78 -18.43 13.53 20.24
N MET A 79 -18.74 12.27 19.94
CA MET A 79 -18.67 11.71 18.58
C MET A 79 -19.86 12.14 17.73
N ILE A 80 -21.08 12.08 18.27
CA ILE A 80 -22.29 12.59 17.62
C ILE A 80 -22.15 14.09 17.30
N ALA A 81 -21.47 14.86 18.14
CA ALA A 81 -21.21 16.29 17.90
C ALA A 81 -20.33 16.57 16.65
N LYS A 82 -19.53 15.59 16.20
CA LYS A 82 -18.64 15.69 15.03
C LYS A 82 -19.29 15.23 13.73
N ILE A 83 -20.51 14.70 13.76
CA ILE A 83 -21.22 14.31 12.54
C ILE A 83 -21.80 15.58 11.90
N PRO A 84 -21.64 15.79 10.58
CA PRO A 84 -22.35 16.86 9.88
C PRO A 84 -23.83 16.79 10.20
N LYS A 85 -24.42 17.90 10.66
CA LYS A 85 -25.83 17.98 11.03
C LYS A 85 -26.66 18.39 9.83
N VAL A 86 -27.96 18.09 9.90
CA VAL A 86 -28.93 18.53 8.90
C VAL A 86 -28.79 20.03 8.67
N GLY A 87 -28.54 20.44 7.41
CA GLY A 87 -28.31 21.83 7.03
C GLY A 87 -26.85 22.29 6.97
N ASP A 88 -25.88 21.49 7.46
CA ASP A 88 -24.45 21.75 7.23
C ASP A 88 -24.11 21.60 5.73
N ARG A 89 -23.13 22.37 5.23
CA ARG A 89 -22.64 22.29 3.84
C ARG A 89 -21.25 21.64 3.80
N VAL A 90 -21.02 20.79 2.82
CA VAL A 90 -19.80 19.97 2.72
C VAL A 90 -19.09 20.27 1.41
N ILE A 91 -17.82 20.66 1.49
CA ILE A 91 -16.94 20.80 0.33
C ILE A 91 -16.06 19.55 0.25
N VAL A 92 -16.11 18.87 -0.89
CA VAL A 92 -15.35 17.64 -1.12
C VAL A 92 -14.31 17.87 -2.20
N GLU A 93 -13.05 17.56 -1.91
CA GLU A 93 -11.99 17.50 -2.92
C GLU A 93 -11.99 16.09 -3.54
N ARG A 94 -12.28 15.95 -4.84
CA ARG A 94 -12.23 14.67 -5.59
C ARG A 94 -11.20 14.75 -6.72
N PHE A 95 -10.96 13.62 -7.39
CA PHE A 95 -9.94 13.45 -8.44
C PHE A 95 -10.04 14.42 -9.64
N ASN A 96 -11.21 15.02 -9.87
CA ASN A 96 -11.49 15.92 -11.00
C ASN A 96 -11.89 17.35 -10.58
N GLY A 97 -11.69 17.73 -9.32
CA GLY A 97 -11.95 19.08 -8.86
C GLY A 97 -12.47 19.18 -7.42
N LEU A 98 -12.84 20.40 -7.04
CA LEU A 98 -13.52 20.69 -5.81
C LEU A 98 -15.03 20.64 -6.06
N PHE A 99 -15.78 20.05 -5.16
CA PHE A 99 -17.22 19.87 -5.30
C PHE A 99 -17.92 20.49 -4.11
N ASP A 100 -18.89 21.34 -4.40
CA ASP A 100 -19.89 21.74 -3.41
C ASP A 100 -21.00 20.70 -3.39
N VAL A 101 -21.19 20.05 -2.25
CA VAL A 101 -22.18 18.97 -2.10
C VAL A 101 -23.35 19.50 -1.26
N GLU A 102 -24.57 19.27 -1.75
CA GLU A 102 -25.76 19.89 -1.15
C GLU A 102 -26.05 19.30 0.23
N LYS A 103 -26.63 20.17 1.07
CA LYS A 103 -26.97 20.02 2.48
C LYS A 103 -27.10 18.58 2.96
N VAL A 104 -26.53 18.33 4.13
CA VAL A 104 -26.81 17.12 4.89
C VAL A 104 -28.32 17.08 5.17
N THR A 105 -29.01 16.04 4.69
CA THR A 105 -30.48 15.88 4.86
C THR A 105 -30.82 15.08 6.11
N GLU A 106 -29.93 14.18 6.49
CA GLU A 106 -29.93 13.42 7.75
C GLU A 106 -28.49 13.38 8.29
N PRO A 107 -28.24 13.28 9.61
CA PRO A 107 -26.87 13.26 10.15
C PRO A 107 -25.97 12.23 9.46
N GLY A 108 -24.98 12.70 8.70
CA GLY A 108 -24.05 11.86 7.94
C GLY A 108 -24.48 11.47 6.52
N GLU A 109 -25.68 11.83 6.07
CA GLU A 109 -26.17 11.61 4.70
C GLU A 109 -25.99 12.86 3.83
N VAL A 110 -25.21 12.74 2.75
CA VAL A 110 -24.87 13.84 1.85
C VAL A 110 -25.45 13.59 0.45
N VAL A 111 -26.27 14.53 -0.07
CA VAL A 111 -26.93 14.40 -1.37
C VAL A 111 -26.07 15.01 -2.49
N LYS A 112 -26.06 14.34 -3.65
CA LYS A 112 -25.37 14.62 -4.94
C LYS A 112 -24.80 16.05 -5.13
N ALA A 113 -23.58 16.12 -5.69
CA ALA A 113 -22.84 17.37 -5.95
C ALA A 113 -23.63 18.37 -6.81
N ARG A 114 -23.63 19.65 -6.39
CA ARG A 114 -24.41 20.74 -7.00
C ARG A 114 -23.68 21.39 -8.18
N THR A 115 -22.36 21.58 -8.06
CA THR A 115 -21.55 22.28 -9.07
C THR A 115 -20.07 21.90 -8.97
N ASP A 116 -19.40 21.74 -10.10
CA ASP A 116 -17.93 21.70 -10.18
C ASP A 116 -17.36 23.07 -9.78
N LEU A 117 -16.59 23.12 -8.70
CA LEU A 117 -15.82 24.30 -8.32
C LEU A 117 -14.52 24.28 -9.13
N LYS A 118 -14.42 25.21 -10.08
CA LYS A 118 -13.31 25.25 -11.04
C LYS A 118 -12.00 25.75 -10.43
N THR A 119 -12.05 26.43 -9.28
CA THR A 119 -10.87 27.00 -8.60
C THR A 119 -10.99 26.95 -7.07
N LEU A 120 -9.84 26.99 -6.39
CA LEU A 120 -9.74 27.10 -4.92
C LEU A 120 -10.37 28.38 -4.37
N ASP A 121 -10.29 29.49 -5.10
CA ASP A 121 -10.85 30.76 -4.65
C ASP A 121 -12.38 30.77 -4.68
N GLN A 122 -12.99 30.10 -5.67
CA GLN A 122 -14.44 29.84 -5.67
C GLN A 122 -14.88 29.00 -4.46
N ALA A 123 -14.10 27.97 -4.10
CA ALA A 123 -14.39 27.17 -2.91
C ALA A 123 -14.28 27.98 -1.61
N ARG A 124 -13.31 28.89 -1.52
CA ARG A 124 -13.13 29.81 -0.38
C ARG A 124 -14.25 30.84 -0.27
N GLU A 125 -14.68 31.40 -1.39
CA GLU A 125 -15.76 32.38 -1.44
C GLU A 125 -17.09 31.75 -0.98
N ILE A 126 -17.39 30.55 -1.48
CA ILE A 126 -18.58 29.79 -1.06
C ILE A 126 -18.51 29.38 0.41
N ALA A 127 -17.35 28.91 0.88
CA ALA A 127 -17.13 28.57 2.29
C ALA A 127 -17.35 29.80 3.19
N ARG A 128 -16.83 30.96 2.79
CA ARG A 128 -16.96 32.22 3.52
C ARG A 128 -18.42 32.66 3.62
N GLY A 129 -19.14 32.73 2.49
CA GLY A 129 -20.56 33.12 2.50
C GLY A 129 -21.42 32.18 3.36
N HIS A 130 -21.04 30.91 3.48
CA HIS A 130 -21.75 29.97 4.34
C HIS A 130 -21.44 30.15 5.84
N VAL A 131 -20.17 30.37 6.19
CA VAL A 131 -19.77 30.71 7.56
C VAL A 131 -20.44 32.01 8.01
N GLU A 132 -20.52 33.01 7.14
CA GLU A 132 -21.20 34.29 7.39
C GLU A 132 -22.72 34.10 7.62
N SER A 133 -23.33 33.08 7.01
CA SER A 133 -24.74 32.70 7.24
C SER A 133 -24.97 31.85 8.50
N GLY A 134 -23.92 31.63 9.31
CA GLY A 134 -23.99 30.80 10.52
C GLY A 134 -23.86 29.29 10.28
N GLY A 135 -23.51 28.87 9.06
CA GLY A 135 -23.32 27.47 8.68
C GLY A 135 -21.92 26.94 8.99
N ARG A 136 -21.79 25.62 9.09
CA ARG A 136 -20.48 24.93 9.25
C ARG A 136 -20.04 24.33 7.92
N VAL A 137 -18.74 24.46 7.62
CA VAL A 137 -18.12 23.94 6.40
C VAL A 137 -17.20 22.78 6.74
N TRP A 138 -17.38 21.66 6.06
CA TRP A 138 -16.55 20.46 6.20
C TRP A 138 -15.66 20.28 4.96
N PHE A 139 -14.37 20.01 5.15
CA PHE A 139 -13.44 19.69 4.08
C PHE A 139 -13.11 18.20 4.11
N LEU A 140 -13.50 17.46 3.07
CA LEU A 140 -13.14 16.06 2.90
C LEU A 140 -11.97 15.96 1.92
N ARG A 141 -10.81 15.54 2.43
CA ARG A 141 -9.58 15.33 1.64
C ARG A 141 -9.45 13.84 1.31
N HIS A 142 -9.34 13.49 0.03
CA HIS A 142 -8.81 12.17 -0.33
C HIS A 142 -7.34 12.11 0.08
N GLY A 143 -6.92 11.03 0.74
CA GLY A 143 -5.51 10.81 1.06
C GLY A 143 -4.70 10.62 -0.22
N ALA A 144 -3.38 10.60 -0.11
CA ALA A 144 -2.51 10.15 -1.18
C ALA A 144 -1.76 8.90 -0.69
N ILE A 145 -1.73 7.84 -1.50
CA ILE A 145 -0.78 6.74 -1.35
C ILE A 145 0.56 7.25 -1.85
N GLU A 146 1.56 7.24 -0.97
CA GLU A 146 2.95 7.39 -1.36
C GLU A 146 3.47 6.08 -1.91
N LEU A 147 3.95 6.08 -3.17
CA LEU A 147 4.53 4.89 -3.79
C LEU A 147 5.96 4.62 -3.32
N GLN A 148 6.63 5.70 -2.96
CA GLN A 148 7.87 5.69 -2.21
C GLN A 148 7.50 6.40 -0.91
N PRO A 149 7.26 5.66 0.19
CA PRO A 149 6.97 6.28 1.47
C PRO A 149 8.03 7.34 1.79
N ASP A 150 7.61 8.50 2.26
CA ASP A 150 8.48 9.62 2.60
C ASP A 150 9.57 9.22 3.61
N ARG A 151 9.31 8.16 4.39
CA ARG A 151 10.27 7.54 5.31
C ARG A 151 11.48 6.91 4.62
N TRP A 152 11.37 6.50 3.35
CA TRP A 152 12.47 5.85 2.62
C TRP A 152 13.59 6.82 2.27
N ILE A 153 13.28 8.11 2.21
CA ILE A 153 14.23 9.18 1.90
C ILE A 153 14.65 9.84 3.21
N ALA A 154 15.96 9.90 3.45
CA ALA A 154 16.47 10.61 4.62
C ALA A 154 16.09 12.09 4.56
N LYS A 155 15.76 12.68 5.71
CA LYS A 155 15.38 14.10 5.88
C LYS A 155 16.40 15.04 5.25
N LYS A 156 17.70 14.68 5.33
CA LYS A 156 18.81 15.41 4.72
C LYS A 156 18.59 15.68 3.23
N PHE A 157 18.10 14.69 2.47
CA PHE A 157 17.95 14.81 1.02
C PHE A 157 16.65 15.52 0.62
N LYS A 158 15.64 15.56 1.48
CA LYS A 158 14.33 16.17 1.16
C LYS A 158 14.42 17.68 0.89
N GLY A 159 15.40 18.36 1.49
CA GLY A 159 15.61 19.80 1.33
C GLY A 159 16.53 20.18 0.17
N GLU A 160 17.13 19.22 -0.54
CA GLU A 160 18.01 19.50 -1.67
C GLU A 160 17.20 20.08 -2.85
N THR A 161 17.86 20.77 -3.79
CA THR A 161 17.21 21.32 -4.98
C THR A 161 17.97 20.90 -6.25
N PRO A 162 17.36 20.15 -7.17
CA PRO A 162 16.02 19.56 -7.07
C PRO A 162 16.03 18.35 -6.11
N GLY A 163 15.22 18.42 -5.05
CA GLY A 163 15.08 17.33 -4.09
C GLY A 163 14.29 16.16 -4.67
N PRO A 164 14.32 15.00 -4.01
CA PRO A 164 13.59 13.84 -4.46
C PRO A 164 12.08 14.13 -4.43
N ARG A 165 11.44 14.03 -5.60
CA ARG A 165 9.98 14.17 -5.73
C ARG A 165 9.34 12.79 -5.57
N LEU A 166 8.76 12.56 -4.40
CA LEU A 166 7.93 11.38 -4.16
C LEU A 166 6.78 11.36 -5.16
N VAL A 167 6.57 10.19 -5.76
CA VAL A 167 5.39 9.97 -6.58
C VAL A 167 4.25 9.53 -5.67
N THR A 168 3.16 10.28 -5.73
CA THR A 168 1.95 10.01 -4.95
C THR A 168 0.78 9.75 -5.87
N LEU A 169 -0.09 8.81 -5.48
CA LEU A 169 -1.35 8.52 -6.15
C LEU A 169 -2.51 8.87 -5.21
N PRO A 170 -3.64 9.39 -5.70
CA PRO A 170 -4.83 9.58 -4.87
C PRO A 170 -5.31 8.26 -4.27
N ALA A 171 -5.73 8.28 -3.01
CA ALA A 171 -6.16 7.09 -2.29
C ALA A 171 -7.13 7.38 -1.14
N HIS A 172 -7.91 6.38 -0.74
CA HIS A 172 -8.66 6.49 0.51
C HIS A 172 -7.70 6.47 1.70
N VAL A 173 -7.92 7.39 2.65
CA VAL A 173 -7.16 7.48 3.90
C VAL A 173 -7.13 6.13 4.63
N LYS A 174 -8.29 5.46 4.74
CA LYS A 174 -8.40 4.11 5.34
C LYS A 174 -7.52 3.08 4.63
N CYS A 175 -7.52 3.08 3.30
CA CYS A 175 -6.69 2.15 2.52
C CYS A 175 -5.20 2.43 2.71
N GLN A 176 -4.78 3.69 2.83
CA GLN A 176 -3.39 4.05 3.11
C GLN A 176 -2.97 3.60 4.52
N HIS A 177 -3.76 3.89 5.54
CA HIS A 177 -3.47 3.50 6.93
C HIS A 177 -3.41 1.98 7.13
N ALA A 178 -4.12 1.20 6.32
CA ALA A 178 -4.05 -0.27 6.39
C ALA A 178 -2.64 -0.85 6.10
N TYR A 179 -1.71 -0.05 5.59
CA TYR A 179 -0.32 -0.41 5.35
C TYR A 179 0.67 0.27 6.29
N GLU A 180 0.24 1.20 7.15
CA GLU A 180 1.15 2.05 7.92
C GLU A 180 2.11 1.23 8.80
N ASP A 181 1.58 0.30 9.59
CA ASP A 181 2.40 -0.57 10.43
C ASP A 181 3.36 -1.44 9.61
N ASP A 182 2.92 -1.92 8.46
CA ASP A 182 3.73 -2.73 7.54
C ASP A 182 4.84 -1.92 6.89
N GLU A 183 4.59 -0.64 6.59
CA GLU A 183 5.61 0.29 6.09
C GLU A 183 6.67 0.58 7.15
N VAL A 184 6.24 0.81 8.41
CA VAL A 184 7.18 1.00 9.52
C VAL A 184 8.02 -0.26 9.72
N TYR A 185 7.39 -1.43 9.73
CA TYR A 185 8.09 -2.72 9.86
C TYR A 185 9.05 -2.94 8.69
N PHE A 186 8.58 -2.80 7.44
CA PHE A 186 9.39 -2.93 6.24
C PHE A 186 10.66 -2.07 6.30
N PHE A 187 10.49 -0.79 6.67
CA PHE A 187 11.59 0.16 6.75
C PHE A 187 12.61 -0.25 7.81
N ASN A 188 12.18 -0.51 9.04
CA ASN A 188 13.07 -0.91 10.12
C ASN A 188 13.72 -2.29 9.86
N THR A 189 13.05 -3.16 9.08
CA THR A 189 13.53 -4.49 8.78
C THR A 189 14.59 -4.49 7.69
N LEU A 190 14.35 -3.80 6.57
CA LEU A 190 15.25 -3.85 5.40
C LEU A 190 16.33 -2.78 5.44
N LEU A 191 16.07 -1.58 5.97
CA LEU A 191 17.05 -0.49 5.94
C LEU A 191 18.42 -0.87 6.54
N PRO A 192 18.51 -1.59 7.69
CA PRO A 192 19.80 -2.03 8.22
C PRO A 192 20.58 -2.99 7.30
N LEU A 193 19.90 -3.67 6.38
CA LEU A 193 20.54 -4.57 5.39
C LEU A 193 21.13 -3.79 4.21
N ALA A 194 20.80 -2.51 4.05
CA ALA A 194 21.35 -1.62 3.04
C ALA A 194 22.62 -0.88 3.52
N THR A 195 23.35 -1.45 4.48
CA THR A 195 24.62 -0.89 4.94
C THR A 195 25.61 -0.73 3.76
N GLY A 196 26.35 0.38 3.79
CA GLY A 196 27.25 0.80 2.72
C GLY A 196 26.65 1.81 1.74
N SER A 197 25.32 1.96 1.68
CA SER A 197 24.68 3.07 0.94
C SER A 197 24.80 4.39 1.70
N VAL A 198 25.16 5.47 0.99
CA VAL A 198 25.11 6.83 1.55
C VAL A 198 23.70 7.20 1.96
N SER A 199 22.71 6.85 1.13
CA SER A 199 21.31 7.16 1.41
C SER A 199 20.77 6.36 2.58
N ALA A 200 21.10 5.05 2.65
CA ALA A 200 20.71 4.24 3.79
C ALA A 200 21.34 4.72 5.09
N GLN A 201 22.61 5.13 5.08
CA GLN A 201 23.29 5.64 6.26
C GLN A 201 22.60 6.88 6.84
N GLU A 202 22.19 7.83 6.00
CA GLU A 202 21.45 9.00 6.46
C GLU A 202 20.04 8.62 6.94
N ALA A 203 19.35 7.71 6.23
CA ALA A 203 18.04 7.21 6.67
C ALA A 203 18.13 6.44 8.01
N MET A 204 19.23 5.74 8.27
CA MET A 204 19.51 5.08 9.54
C MET A 204 19.72 6.06 10.69
N LYS A 205 20.26 7.26 10.43
CA LYS A 205 20.34 8.32 11.46
C LYS A 205 18.95 8.84 11.81
N ASP A 206 18.09 9.03 10.82
CA ASP A 206 16.70 9.41 11.04
C ASP A 206 15.93 8.33 11.82
N LEU A 207 16.15 7.06 11.47
CA LEU A 207 15.60 5.92 12.21
C LEU A 207 16.11 5.90 13.65
N GLY A 208 17.41 6.07 13.85
CA GLY A 208 18.06 6.21 15.16
C GLY A 208 17.41 7.29 16.03
N ALA A 209 17.14 8.46 15.45
CA ALA A 209 16.48 9.56 16.15
C ALA A 209 15.03 9.23 16.52
N SER A 210 14.34 8.42 15.72
CA SER A 210 12.95 8.00 15.96
C SER A 210 12.80 7.08 17.18
N PHE A 211 13.84 6.32 17.56
CA PHE A 211 13.85 5.51 18.78
C PHE A 211 13.81 6.32 20.09
N LYS A 212 13.73 7.65 20.04
CA LYS A 212 13.37 8.45 21.22
C LYS A 212 11.91 8.25 21.63
N HIS A 213 11.05 7.85 20.69
CA HIS A 213 9.62 7.63 20.93
C HIS A 213 9.34 6.19 21.43
N PRO A 214 8.47 6.00 22.44
CA PRO A 214 8.21 4.68 23.04
C PRO A 214 7.75 3.62 22.04
N GLU A 215 6.88 3.98 21.10
CA GLU A 215 6.34 3.07 20.08
C GLU A 215 7.42 2.53 19.13
N GLN A 216 8.38 3.37 18.75
CA GLN A 216 9.52 2.94 17.92
C GLN A 216 10.48 2.06 18.69
N LYS A 217 10.69 2.31 20.01
CA LYS A 217 11.52 1.43 20.85
C LYS A 217 10.94 0.02 20.94
N ALA A 218 9.63 -0.11 21.11
CA ALA A 218 8.96 -1.40 21.17
C ALA A 218 9.17 -2.19 19.87
N LEU A 219 8.96 -1.54 18.72
CA LEU A 219 9.22 -2.15 17.41
C LEU A 219 10.71 -2.51 17.23
N GLY A 220 11.62 -1.64 17.65
CA GLY A 220 13.06 -1.92 17.64
C GLY A 220 13.41 -3.19 18.43
N GLY A 221 12.78 -3.39 19.59
CA GLY A 221 12.90 -4.63 20.37
C GLY A 221 12.42 -5.87 19.61
N VAL A 222 11.26 -5.78 18.95
CA VAL A 222 10.75 -6.88 18.09
C VAL A 222 11.76 -7.23 17.00
N ILE A 223 12.32 -6.21 16.32
CA ILE A 223 13.26 -6.41 15.22
C ILE A 223 14.62 -6.90 15.71
N LEU A 224 15.09 -6.49 16.89
CA LEU A 224 16.31 -7.05 17.47
C LEU A 224 16.13 -8.54 17.80
N ASN A 225 14.94 -8.96 18.23
CA ASN A 225 14.61 -10.37 18.49
C ASN A 225 14.50 -11.22 17.20
N GLU A 226 14.52 -10.60 16.02
CA GLU A 226 14.61 -11.28 14.72
C GLU A 226 16.03 -11.74 14.38
N PHE A 227 17.03 -11.17 15.05
CA PHE A 227 18.43 -11.53 14.90
C PHE A 227 18.80 -12.62 15.92
N GLY A 228 19.74 -13.50 15.55
CA GLY A 228 20.42 -14.39 16.50
C GLY A 228 19.77 -15.75 16.72
N LYS A 229 18.66 -16.07 16.04
CA LYS A 229 18.06 -17.41 16.10
C LYS A 229 18.90 -18.47 15.39
N VAL A 230 19.66 -18.07 14.38
CA VAL A 230 20.57 -18.95 13.64
C VAL A 230 21.86 -18.18 13.36
N ILE A 231 22.98 -18.77 13.79
CA ILE A 231 24.33 -18.33 13.43
C ILE A 231 24.88 -19.40 12.48
N THR A 232 25.26 -18.99 11.27
CA THR A 232 25.86 -19.89 10.28
C THR A 232 27.29 -20.28 10.69
N SER A 233 27.83 -21.32 10.07
CA SER A 233 29.18 -21.82 10.39
C SER A 233 30.30 -20.79 10.13
N ASP A 234 30.05 -19.78 9.29
CA ASP A 234 30.94 -18.64 9.05
C ASP A 234 30.72 -17.47 10.03
N GLY A 235 29.92 -17.68 11.09
CA GLY A 235 29.67 -16.69 12.14
C GLY A 235 28.67 -15.60 11.74
N LYS A 236 28.02 -15.69 10.58
CA LYS A 236 26.99 -14.71 10.19
C LYS A 236 25.69 -14.99 10.93
N MET A 237 25.05 -13.92 11.35
CA MET A 237 23.76 -13.97 12.01
C MET A 237 22.66 -13.85 10.95
N LEU A 238 21.82 -14.88 10.83
CA LEU A 238 20.66 -14.80 9.96
C LEU A 238 19.57 -13.97 10.64
N LYS A 239 19.00 -13.04 9.86
CA LYS A 239 17.81 -12.29 10.27
C LYS A 239 16.57 -13.02 9.74
N SER A 240 15.67 -13.42 10.62
CA SER A 240 14.34 -13.91 10.24
C SER A 240 13.35 -12.75 10.22
N TYR A 241 12.70 -12.44 9.11
CA TYR A 241 11.63 -11.44 9.06
C TYR A 241 10.28 -12.07 8.69
N LEU A 242 9.20 -11.34 8.86
CA LEU A 242 7.83 -11.73 8.47
C LEU A 242 7.61 -11.44 6.98
N PRO A 243 7.64 -12.45 6.08
CA PRO A 243 7.62 -12.19 4.64
C PRO A 243 6.31 -11.57 4.19
N ALA A 244 5.18 -11.93 4.80
CA ALA A 244 3.86 -11.38 4.47
C ALA A 244 3.82 -9.85 4.55
N ARG A 245 4.39 -9.26 5.60
CA ARG A 245 4.39 -7.81 5.82
C ARG A 245 5.28 -7.09 4.80
N VAL A 246 6.48 -7.62 4.58
CA VAL A 246 7.44 -7.05 3.62
C VAL A 246 6.92 -7.16 2.19
N ASN A 247 6.41 -8.34 1.81
CA ASN A 247 5.86 -8.60 0.48
C ASN A 247 4.62 -7.76 0.21
N ARG A 248 3.79 -7.49 1.23
CA ARG A 248 2.62 -6.62 1.11
C ARG A 248 3.01 -5.19 0.74
N ILE A 249 4.09 -4.65 1.32
CA ILE A 249 4.62 -3.33 0.95
C ILE A 249 5.22 -3.34 -0.46
N LEU A 250 6.08 -4.31 -0.78
CA LEU A 250 6.66 -4.40 -2.13
C LEU A 250 5.57 -4.53 -3.20
N TRP A 251 4.53 -5.31 -2.92
CA TRP A 251 3.40 -5.45 -3.81
C TRP A 251 2.58 -4.16 -3.97
N LYS A 252 2.30 -3.45 -2.87
CA LYS A 252 1.68 -2.11 -2.92
C LYS A 252 2.45 -1.18 -3.85
N VAL A 253 3.78 -1.13 -3.72
CA VAL A 253 4.64 -0.30 -4.56
C VAL A 253 4.53 -0.72 -6.03
N VAL A 254 4.66 -2.00 -6.36
CA VAL A 254 4.55 -2.50 -7.73
C VAL A 254 3.19 -2.19 -8.35
N ARG A 255 2.09 -2.37 -7.62
CA ARG A 255 0.74 -2.04 -8.12
C ARG A 255 0.61 -0.56 -8.49
N GLY A 256 1.15 0.32 -7.66
CA GLY A 256 1.09 1.75 -7.94
C GLY A 256 2.03 2.19 -9.06
N LEU A 257 3.21 1.57 -9.17
CA LEU A 257 4.09 1.78 -10.34
C LEU A 257 3.44 1.27 -11.62
N PHE A 258 2.81 0.09 -11.58
CA PHE A 258 2.06 -0.46 -12.70
C PHE A 258 0.96 0.51 -13.16
N PHE A 259 0.20 1.09 -12.21
CA PHE A 259 -0.81 2.10 -12.52
C PHE A 259 -0.22 3.30 -13.27
N ILE A 260 0.96 3.79 -12.86
CA ILE A 260 1.62 4.91 -13.55
C ILE A 260 2.10 4.51 -14.94
N GLU A 261 2.83 3.40 -15.02
CA GLU A 261 3.52 2.99 -16.24
C GLU A 261 2.58 2.49 -17.33
N TYR A 262 1.38 2.05 -16.94
CA TYR A 262 0.36 1.57 -17.83
C TYR A 262 -0.89 2.46 -17.85
N ASN A 263 -0.68 3.78 -17.71
CA ASN A 263 -1.70 4.82 -17.94
C ASN A 263 -3.03 4.57 -17.20
N GLY A 264 -2.95 4.19 -15.94
CA GLY A 264 -4.10 3.99 -15.06
C GLY A 264 -4.68 2.57 -15.05
N ARG A 265 -4.03 1.59 -15.71
CA ARG A 265 -4.41 0.18 -15.57
C ARG A 265 -4.26 -0.25 -14.10
N VAL A 266 -5.29 -0.88 -13.54
CA VAL A 266 -5.30 -1.32 -12.15
C VAL A 266 -4.82 -2.76 -12.07
N LEU A 267 -3.90 -3.01 -11.15
CA LEU A 267 -3.44 -4.35 -10.80
C LEU A 267 -4.17 -4.80 -9.52
N PRO A 268 -4.93 -5.93 -9.53
CA PRO A 268 -5.60 -6.44 -8.33
C PRO A 268 -4.65 -6.79 -7.18
N GLU A 269 -5.16 -6.84 -5.94
CA GLU A 269 -4.33 -7.12 -4.76
C GLU A 269 -3.93 -8.59 -4.68
N ASP A 270 -4.85 -9.45 -5.08
CA ASP A 270 -4.80 -10.91 -5.07
C ASP A 270 -4.12 -11.50 -6.31
N THR A 271 -3.62 -10.67 -7.25
CA THR A 271 -2.88 -11.18 -8.40
C THR A 271 -1.73 -12.09 -7.94
N PRO A 272 -1.67 -13.33 -8.46
CA PRO A 272 -0.58 -14.25 -8.18
C PRO A 272 0.76 -13.65 -8.59
N LYS A 273 1.74 -13.74 -7.71
CA LYS A 273 3.02 -13.05 -7.84
C LYS A 273 4.14 -13.77 -7.13
N MET A 274 5.34 -13.56 -7.63
CA MET A 274 6.60 -13.87 -6.97
C MET A 274 7.18 -12.59 -6.40
N ILE A 275 7.73 -12.66 -5.19
CA ILE A 275 8.56 -11.60 -4.64
C ILE A 275 9.80 -12.27 -4.06
N GLU A 276 10.97 -11.89 -4.55
CA GLU A 276 12.27 -12.34 -4.06
C GLU A 276 13.11 -11.13 -3.66
N ILE A 277 13.70 -11.17 -2.47
CA ILE A 277 14.53 -10.08 -1.94
C ILE A 277 15.96 -10.58 -1.85
N ILE A 278 16.87 -9.85 -2.50
CA ILE A 278 18.26 -10.20 -2.65
C ILE A 278 19.10 -9.10 -2.01
N GLY A 279 19.84 -9.46 -0.96
CA GLY A 279 20.77 -8.56 -0.29
C GLY A 279 22.05 -8.34 -1.11
N PRO A 280 22.84 -7.30 -0.78
CA PRO A 280 24.04 -6.93 -1.55
C PRO A 280 25.09 -8.05 -1.60
N GLU A 281 25.26 -8.80 -0.51
CA GLU A 281 26.22 -9.91 -0.42
C GLU A 281 25.77 -11.16 -1.20
N GLU A 282 24.47 -11.27 -1.46
CA GLU A 282 23.88 -12.41 -2.16
C GLU A 282 23.72 -12.15 -3.66
N ALA A 283 23.68 -10.88 -4.08
CA ALA A 283 23.46 -10.49 -5.47
C ALA A 283 24.40 -11.18 -6.48
N PRO A 284 25.72 -11.37 -6.22
CA PRO A 284 26.59 -12.03 -7.19
C PRO A 284 26.22 -13.49 -7.50
N THR A 285 25.52 -14.17 -6.58
CA THR A 285 25.26 -15.63 -6.68
C THR A 285 23.78 -15.98 -6.76
N LYS A 286 22.88 -15.12 -6.24
CA LYS A 286 21.45 -15.39 -6.16
C LYS A 286 20.60 -14.67 -7.20
N LEU A 287 21.17 -13.75 -7.98
CA LEU A 287 20.40 -13.11 -9.05
C LEU A 287 19.95 -14.16 -10.07
N PRO A 288 18.64 -14.30 -10.31
CA PRO A 288 18.14 -15.27 -11.27
C PRO A 288 18.60 -14.89 -12.69
N PRO A 289 18.80 -15.86 -13.61
CA PRO A 289 19.18 -15.56 -14.98
C PRO A 289 18.25 -14.53 -15.66
N ALA A 290 16.95 -14.61 -15.36
CA ALA A 290 15.94 -13.67 -15.87
C ALA A 290 16.17 -12.21 -15.46
N PHE A 291 16.95 -11.95 -14.40
CA PHE A 291 17.35 -10.59 -14.03
C PHE A 291 18.10 -9.88 -15.17
N ALA A 292 18.86 -10.59 -15.99
CA ALA A 292 19.57 -10.00 -17.14
C ALA A 292 18.61 -9.27 -18.09
N LEU A 293 17.37 -9.75 -18.21
CA LEU A 293 16.38 -9.18 -19.11
C LEU A 293 15.86 -7.80 -18.64
N VAL A 294 15.84 -7.53 -17.33
CA VAL A 294 15.49 -6.20 -16.77
C VAL A 294 16.71 -5.35 -16.47
N ARG A 295 17.87 -5.95 -16.21
CA ARG A 295 19.11 -5.22 -15.89
C ARG A 295 19.47 -4.21 -16.96
N ASP A 296 19.27 -4.58 -18.22
CA ASP A 296 19.71 -3.80 -19.37
C ASP A 296 18.66 -2.77 -19.84
N THR A 297 17.53 -2.65 -19.14
CA THR A 297 16.53 -1.60 -19.42
C THR A 297 16.88 -0.28 -18.70
N PRO A 298 16.35 0.87 -19.17
CA PRO A 298 16.55 2.14 -18.49
C PRO A 298 15.99 2.13 -17.06
N SER A 299 16.75 2.73 -16.15
CA SER A 299 16.30 3.10 -14.81
C SER A 299 15.14 4.12 -14.89
N ARG A 300 14.15 3.99 -14.01
CA ARG A 300 12.95 4.82 -14.00
C ARG A 300 12.70 5.53 -12.67
N GLY A 301 13.52 5.24 -11.65
CA GLY A 301 13.51 5.93 -10.38
C GLY A 301 14.00 7.36 -10.51
N ARG A 302 13.36 8.27 -9.77
CA ARG A 302 13.78 9.68 -9.70
C ARG A 302 14.92 9.91 -8.72
N TYR A 303 15.11 9.00 -7.76
CA TYR A 303 16.14 9.11 -6.73
C TYR A 303 16.76 7.75 -6.45
N PRO A 304 17.67 7.27 -7.33
CA PRO A 304 18.20 5.91 -7.27
C PRO A 304 18.89 5.56 -5.95
N GLY A 305 19.38 6.58 -5.24
CA GLY A 305 19.98 6.43 -3.91
C GLY A 305 19.01 5.88 -2.87
N ALA A 306 17.70 6.17 -2.93
CA ALA A 306 16.71 5.57 -2.02
C ALA A 306 15.80 4.56 -2.72
N PHE A 307 15.39 4.87 -3.95
CA PHE A 307 14.52 4.00 -4.72
C PHE A 307 14.77 4.15 -6.22
N ASP A 308 15.06 3.03 -6.87
CA ASP A 308 15.02 2.87 -8.30
C ASP A 308 14.17 1.67 -8.69
N TYR A 309 13.74 1.62 -9.94
CA TYR A 309 13.12 0.44 -10.50
C TYR A 309 13.35 0.34 -11.99
N LYS A 310 13.31 -0.90 -12.46
CA LYS A 310 13.30 -1.32 -13.84
C LYS A 310 12.19 -2.33 -14.02
N TYR A 311 11.58 -2.36 -15.20
CA TYR A 311 10.63 -3.42 -15.53
C TYR A 311 10.68 -3.74 -17.02
N GLN A 312 10.15 -4.90 -17.35
CA GLN A 312 9.95 -5.36 -18.72
C GLN A 312 8.71 -6.25 -18.77
N LEU A 313 7.90 -6.06 -19.80
CA LEU A 313 6.86 -7.01 -20.18
C LEU A 313 7.47 -8.06 -21.11
N TYR A 314 7.30 -9.33 -20.77
CA TYR A 314 7.67 -10.47 -21.60
C TYR A 314 6.44 -11.10 -22.23
N GLU A 315 6.52 -11.29 -23.53
CA GLU A 315 5.55 -12.04 -24.32
C GLU A 315 6.27 -13.26 -24.91
N ASP A 316 5.75 -14.47 -24.68
CA ASP A 316 6.37 -15.69 -25.21
C ASP A 316 6.08 -15.76 -26.73
N PRO A 317 7.10 -15.74 -27.61
CA PRO A 317 6.87 -15.83 -29.06
C PRO A 317 6.15 -17.12 -29.48
N LYS A 318 6.30 -18.20 -28.72
CA LYS A 318 5.64 -19.49 -28.99
C LYS A 318 4.24 -19.57 -28.37
N ASN A 319 3.93 -18.68 -27.43
CA ASN A 319 2.62 -18.58 -26.81
C ASN A 319 2.24 -17.09 -26.61
N PRO A 320 1.69 -16.43 -27.64
CA PRO A 320 1.34 -15.01 -27.59
C PRO A 320 0.33 -14.63 -26.50
N THR A 321 -0.40 -15.61 -25.96
CA THR A 321 -1.35 -15.40 -24.84
C THR A 321 -0.64 -15.26 -23.49
N PHE A 322 0.63 -15.68 -23.41
CA PHE A 322 1.45 -15.58 -22.22
C PHE A 322 2.10 -14.20 -22.12
N LYS A 323 1.71 -13.46 -21.08
CA LYS A 323 2.24 -12.13 -20.77
C LYS A 323 2.70 -12.10 -19.32
N LEU A 324 3.98 -11.79 -19.10
CA LEU A 324 4.59 -11.76 -17.77
C LEU A 324 5.30 -10.43 -17.55
N HIS A 325 4.94 -9.75 -16.48
CA HIS A 325 5.70 -8.61 -15.97
C HIS A 325 6.83 -9.10 -15.09
N TYR A 326 7.98 -8.47 -15.28
CA TYR A 326 9.14 -8.66 -14.42
C TYR A 326 9.68 -7.31 -14.02
N TRP A 327 9.75 -7.09 -12.72
CA TRP A 327 10.12 -5.84 -12.09
C TRP A 327 11.32 -6.10 -11.19
N ALA A 328 12.28 -5.20 -11.24
CA ALA A 328 13.40 -5.15 -10.31
C ALA A 328 13.37 -3.79 -9.61
N LEU A 329 13.13 -3.80 -8.30
CA LEU A 329 13.17 -2.62 -7.45
C LEU A 329 14.51 -2.57 -6.74
N LEU A 330 15.17 -1.42 -6.74
CA LEU A 330 16.41 -1.19 -6.02
C LEU A 330 16.12 -0.28 -4.83
N LEU A 331 16.23 -0.83 -3.62
CA LEU A 331 16.01 -0.12 -2.37
C LEU A 331 17.36 0.30 -1.79
N TRP A 332 17.48 1.60 -1.53
CA TRP A 332 18.68 2.24 -1.00
C TRP A 332 19.98 1.81 -1.68
N ASP A 333 19.98 1.72 -3.02
CA ASP A 333 21.11 1.30 -3.87
C ASP A 333 21.77 -0.07 -3.56
N ARG A 334 21.23 -0.85 -2.61
CA ARG A 334 21.87 -2.10 -2.12
C ARG A 334 20.99 -3.33 -2.19
N ILE A 335 19.69 -3.20 -1.97
CA ILE A 335 18.77 -4.34 -1.86
C ILE A 335 17.95 -4.41 -3.14
N ILE A 336 17.94 -5.57 -3.78
CA ILE A 336 17.15 -5.81 -4.99
C ILE A 336 15.91 -6.61 -4.59
N ALA A 337 14.72 -6.09 -4.89
CA ALA A 337 13.48 -6.86 -4.83
C ALA A 337 13.02 -7.17 -6.25
N ILE A 338 12.96 -8.46 -6.59
CA ILE A 338 12.45 -8.94 -7.87
C ILE A 338 10.99 -9.30 -7.69
N VAL A 339 10.13 -8.77 -8.56
CA VAL A 339 8.70 -9.06 -8.57
C VAL A 339 8.28 -9.54 -9.95
N ALA A 340 7.66 -10.72 -10.02
CA ALA A 340 7.15 -11.27 -11.26
C ALA A 340 5.67 -11.62 -11.12
N PHE A 341 4.86 -11.26 -12.10
CA PHE A 341 3.43 -11.54 -12.11
C PHE A 341 2.90 -11.57 -13.54
N HIS A 342 1.83 -12.33 -13.77
CA HIS A 342 1.16 -12.32 -15.07
C HIS A 342 0.49 -10.97 -15.31
N ASP A 343 0.59 -10.45 -16.55
CA ASP A 343 -0.20 -9.28 -16.93
C ASP A 343 -1.69 -9.58 -16.66
N PRO A 344 -2.48 -8.60 -16.15
CA PRO A 344 -3.90 -8.79 -15.96
C PRO A 344 -4.56 -9.39 -17.20
N ASP A 345 -4.19 -8.96 -18.42
CA ASP A 345 -4.69 -9.42 -19.71
C ASP A 345 -3.99 -10.67 -20.26
N CYS A 346 -3.35 -11.45 -19.40
CA CYS A 346 -2.77 -12.73 -19.77
C CYS A 346 -3.87 -13.81 -19.91
N ASP A 347 -3.98 -14.38 -21.11
CA ASP A 347 -4.98 -15.40 -21.46
C ASP A 347 -4.36 -16.80 -21.61
N CYS A 348 -3.21 -17.03 -20.98
CA CYS A 348 -2.61 -18.36 -20.96
C CYS A 348 -3.49 -19.38 -20.21
N GLU A 349 -3.29 -20.67 -20.45
CA GLU A 349 -4.08 -21.76 -19.87
C GLU A 349 -4.11 -21.75 -18.33
N LYS A 350 -3.08 -21.17 -17.69
CA LYS A 350 -3.02 -21.03 -16.23
C LYS A 350 -3.85 -19.86 -15.69
N CYS A 351 -4.01 -18.79 -16.47
CA CYS A 351 -4.71 -17.57 -16.03
C CYS A 351 -6.22 -17.64 -16.30
N LYS A 352 -6.63 -18.35 -17.36
CA LYS A 352 -8.05 -18.52 -17.73
C LYS A 352 -8.93 -19.02 -16.57
N PRO A 353 -8.55 -20.09 -15.83
CA PRO A 353 -9.39 -20.60 -14.74
C PRO A 353 -9.52 -19.61 -13.58
N THR A 354 -8.44 -18.90 -13.24
CA THR A 354 -8.43 -17.92 -12.14
C THR A 354 -9.35 -16.74 -12.43
N ARG A 355 -9.33 -16.21 -13.67
CA ARG A 355 -10.24 -15.13 -14.09
C ARG A 355 -11.70 -15.56 -14.07
N ALA A 356 -11.97 -16.78 -14.55
CA ALA A 356 -13.32 -17.34 -14.51
C ALA A 356 -13.84 -17.50 -13.07
N ALA A 357 -12.98 -17.92 -12.13
CA ALA A 357 -13.33 -18.06 -10.72
C ALA A 357 -13.54 -16.71 -10.02
N ALA A 358 -12.81 -15.66 -10.43
CA ALA A 358 -12.96 -14.30 -9.90
C ALA A 358 -14.22 -13.57 -10.42
N GLY A 359 -14.97 -14.18 -11.35
CA GLY A 359 -16.13 -13.54 -11.98
C GLY A 359 -15.75 -12.41 -12.94
N GLU A 360 -14.48 -12.31 -13.32
CA GLU A 360 -14.00 -11.35 -14.31
C GLU A 360 -14.37 -11.86 -15.70
N GLY A 361 -15.35 -11.22 -16.34
CA GLY A 361 -15.61 -11.43 -17.76
C GLY A 361 -14.37 -11.07 -18.60
N PRO A 362 -14.27 -11.57 -19.85
CA PRO A 362 -13.17 -11.19 -20.72
C PRO A 362 -13.06 -9.66 -20.77
N ALA A 363 -11.84 -9.14 -20.55
CA ALA A 363 -11.61 -7.70 -20.60
C ALA A 363 -12.22 -7.15 -21.89
N PRO A 364 -12.99 -6.04 -21.83
CA PRO A 364 -13.60 -5.47 -23.03
C PRO A 364 -12.48 -5.21 -24.02
N GLY A 365 -12.49 -5.95 -25.13
CA GLY A 365 -11.43 -5.91 -26.13
C GLY A 365 -11.17 -4.47 -26.51
N THR A 366 -9.92 -4.05 -26.41
CA THR A 366 -9.45 -2.80 -27.00
C THR A 366 -9.65 -2.92 -28.51
N ALA A 367 -10.79 -2.42 -28.98
CA ALA A 367 -11.05 -2.24 -30.40
C ALA A 367 -9.89 -1.42 -30.97
N SER A 368 -9.15 -2.05 -31.87
CA SER A 368 -7.97 -1.49 -32.54
C SER A 368 -8.36 -0.47 -33.58
#